data_AF-A0ABD0YS66-F1
#
_entry.id   AF-A0ABD0YS66-F1
#
_cell.length_a   1.000
_cell.length_b   1.000
_cell.length_c   1.000
_cell.angle_alpha   90.00
_cell.angle_beta   90.00
_cell.angle_gamma   90.00
#
_symmetry.space_group_name_H-M   'P 1'
#
loop_
_entity.id
_entity.type
_entity.pdbx_description
1 polymer ?
#
loop_
_entity_poly.entity_id
_entity_poly.type
_entity_poly.pdbx_seq_one_letter_code
_entity_poly.pdbx_strand_id
1 'polypeptide(L)'
;LSFLFLLFIFSDPEPLHHGVGPSLGNPALRTRNMDCIVKNIKALYEEELCQLVVVLPDCGRLGREPDSKEGLQEMHLLLLLLLGCAVQCPNKQTFIEQIKLLPIDAQHSLVHCIKQVTESQEIVLTQETGEGLSSELLISHIRRLIKQRDNYLQVIVRIKA
;
A
#
# COMPACT_ATOMS: atom_id res chain seq x y z
N LEU A 1 -10.74 14.47 2.49
CA LEU A 1 -11.48 13.38 3.15
C LEU A 1 -10.63 12.15 3.52
N SER A 2 -9.29 12.29 3.64
CA SER A 2 -8.42 11.27 4.28
C SER A 2 -7.40 11.87 5.25
N PHE A 3 -7.55 13.16 5.58
CA PHE A 3 -6.73 13.82 6.59
C PHE A 3 -7.09 13.32 7.99
N LEU A 4 -8.33 12.88 8.23
CA LEU A 4 -8.78 12.29 9.50
C LEU A 4 -8.34 10.83 9.69
N PHE A 5 -8.18 10.05 8.61
CA PHE A 5 -7.65 8.68 8.68
C PHE A 5 -6.12 8.65 8.74
N LEU A 6 -5.44 9.55 8.01
CA LEU A 6 -4.04 9.85 8.29
C LEU A 6 -3.86 10.45 9.69
N LEU A 7 -4.71 11.39 10.13
CA LEU A 7 -4.69 11.85 11.52
C LEU A 7 -4.96 10.71 12.49
N PHE A 8 -5.81 9.72 12.22
CA PHE A 8 -5.96 8.57 13.11
C PHE A 8 -4.68 7.73 13.18
N ILE A 9 -3.96 7.54 12.05
CA ILE A 9 -2.61 6.95 12.02
C ILE A 9 -1.55 7.86 12.71
N PHE A 10 -1.75 9.18 12.74
CA PHE A 10 -0.84 10.17 13.36
C PHE A 10 -1.29 10.67 14.76
N SER A 11 -2.47 10.29 15.24
CA SER A 11 -3.16 10.74 16.47
C SER A 11 -3.71 9.55 17.26
N ASP A 12 -3.41 8.32 16.86
CA ASP A 12 -3.09 7.30 17.84
C ASP A 12 -2.08 7.94 18.82
N PRO A 13 -2.32 7.94 20.14
CA PRO A 13 -1.31 8.42 21.09
C PRO A 13 0.03 7.65 21.00
N GLU A 14 0.11 6.49 20.30
CA GLU A 14 1.35 5.75 20.08
C GLU A 14 1.52 5.19 18.66
N PRO A 15 1.85 6.00 17.62
CA PRO A 15 2.25 5.44 16.34
C PRO A 15 3.55 4.63 16.50
N LEU A 16 3.54 3.34 16.10
CA LEU A 16 4.72 2.45 16.16
C LEU A 16 5.96 3.02 15.43
N HIS A 17 5.74 3.83 14.39
CA HIS A 17 6.81 4.54 13.67
C HIS A 17 6.53 6.05 13.58
N HIS A 18 7.19 6.81 14.44
CA HIS A 18 7.20 8.28 14.41
C HIS A 18 8.17 8.80 13.33
N GLY A 19 7.85 9.94 12.68
CA GLY A 19 8.87 10.74 11.99
C GLY A 19 8.59 11.23 10.58
N VAL A 20 7.32 11.42 10.19
CA VAL A 20 7.01 12.18 8.97
C VAL A 20 7.12 13.67 9.26
N GLY A 21 7.96 14.36 8.50
CA GLY A 21 8.18 15.80 8.61
C GLY A 21 8.18 16.50 7.25
N PRO A 22 8.23 17.84 7.21
CA PRO A 22 8.34 18.57 5.96
C PRO A 22 9.63 18.16 5.23
N SER A 23 9.50 17.72 3.98
CA SER A 23 10.67 17.31 3.19
C SER A 23 11.39 18.51 2.57
N LEU A 24 10.72 19.65 2.39
CA LEU A 24 11.26 20.87 1.77
C LEU A 24 11.96 20.61 0.43
N GLY A 25 11.44 19.66 -0.35
CA GLY A 25 12.03 19.25 -1.62
C GLY A 25 13.18 18.24 -1.52
N ASN A 26 13.64 17.87 -0.31
CA ASN A 26 14.70 16.89 -0.11
C ASN A 26 14.22 15.45 -0.40
N PRO A 27 14.81 14.77 -1.40
CA PRO A 27 14.43 13.41 -1.77
C PRO A 27 14.64 12.37 -0.67
N ALA A 28 15.70 12.48 0.12
CA ALA A 28 15.99 11.54 1.18
C ALA A 28 14.95 11.62 2.32
N LEU A 29 14.53 12.84 2.66
CA LEU A 29 13.44 13.04 3.63
C LEU A 29 12.10 12.54 3.08
N ARG A 30 11.81 12.76 1.79
CA ARG A 30 10.61 12.16 1.16
C ARG A 30 10.66 10.63 1.20
N THR A 31 11.77 10.01 0.83
CA THR A 31 11.93 8.55 0.92
C THR A 31 11.68 8.04 2.35
N ARG A 32 12.25 8.71 3.36
CA ARG A 32 12.00 8.37 4.77
C ARG A 32 10.52 8.50 5.15
N ASN A 33 9.87 9.58 4.73
CA ASN A 33 8.45 9.78 5.00
C ASN A 33 7.60 8.68 4.37
N MET A 34 7.90 8.30 3.12
CA MET A 34 7.20 7.23 2.41
C MET A 34 7.42 5.88 3.10
N ASP A 35 8.65 5.58 3.54
CA ASP A 35 8.95 4.36 4.31
C ASP A 35 8.10 4.28 5.59
N CYS A 36 8.00 5.38 6.33
CA CYS A 36 7.15 5.46 7.53
C CYS A 36 5.67 5.20 7.20
N ILE A 37 5.13 5.87 6.17
CA ILE A 37 3.74 5.71 5.74
C ILE A 37 3.46 4.27 5.31
N VAL A 38 4.33 3.68 4.49
CA VAL A 38 4.17 2.32 3.96
C VAL A 38 4.24 1.28 5.07
N LYS A 39 5.11 1.47 6.06
CA LYS A 39 5.15 0.59 7.25
C LYS A 39 3.86 0.67 8.07
N ASN A 40 3.33 1.85 8.30
CA ASN A 40 2.07 2.01 9.04
C ASN A 40 0.88 1.39 8.29
N ILE A 41 0.81 1.57 6.97
CA ILE A 41 -0.20 0.91 6.12
C ILE A 41 -0.07 -0.61 6.23
N LYS A 42 1.15 -1.14 6.11
CA LYS A 42 1.41 -2.57 6.21
C LYS A 42 0.99 -3.14 7.57
N ALA A 43 1.35 -2.45 8.66
CA ALA A 43 0.95 -2.84 10.01
C ALA A 43 -0.58 -2.88 10.14
N LEU A 44 -1.29 -1.88 9.63
CA LEU A 44 -2.75 -1.89 9.64
C LEU A 44 -3.34 -3.11 8.91
N TYR A 45 -2.81 -3.46 7.73
CA TYR A 45 -3.27 -4.65 7.02
C TYR A 45 -2.98 -5.94 7.79
N GLU A 46 -1.77 -6.10 8.31
CA GLU A 46 -1.33 -7.36 8.91
C GLU A 46 -1.85 -7.56 10.34
N GLU A 47 -1.88 -6.50 11.16
CA GLU A 47 -2.21 -6.54 12.58
C GLU A 47 -3.70 -6.30 12.85
N GLU A 48 -4.32 -5.35 12.16
CA GLU A 48 -5.73 -4.97 12.39
C GLU A 48 -6.70 -5.70 11.45
N LEU A 49 -6.32 -5.86 10.17
CA LEU A 49 -7.19 -6.49 9.17
C LEU A 49 -6.92 -7.99 9.01
N CYS A 50 -5.85 -8.53 9.62
CA CYS A 50 -5.41 -9.92 9.45
C CYS A 50 -5.23 -10.32 7.96
N GLN A 51 -4.68 -9.42 7.15
CA GLN A 51 -4.44 -9.58 5.72
C GLN A 51 -2.95 -9.47 5.39
N LEU A 52 -2.47 -10.18 4.37
CA LEU A 52 -1.06 -10.15 3.96
C LEU A 52 -0.87 -9.24 2.74
N VAL A 53 -0.08 -8.18 2.87
CA VAL A 53 0.28 -7.31 1.73
C VAL A 53 1.39 -7.97 0.91
N VAL A 54 1.08 -8.38 -0.33
CA VAL A 54 2.02 -9.12 -1.20
C VAL A 54 2.93 -8.20 -2.01
N VAL A 55 2.53 -6.94 -2.22
CA VAL A 55 3.29 -5.92 -2.94
C VAL A 55 3.24 -4.61 -2.17
N LEU A 56 4.41 -4.04 -1.90
CA LEU A 56 4.57 -2.73 -1.29
C LEU A 56 5.19 -1.75 -2.29
N PRO A 57 4.86 -0.46 -2.21
CA PRO A 57 5.42 0.54 -3.10
C PRO A 57 6.90 0.82 -2.79
N ASP A 58 7.69 1.09 -3.82
CA ASP A 58 9.11 1.44 -3.73
C ASP A 58 9.27 2.88 -3.20
N CYS A 59 9.59 2.99 -1.91
CA CYS A 59 9.80 4.27 -1.22
C CYS A 59 10.98 5.07 -1.77
N GLY A 60 11.97 4.40 -2.38
CA GLY A 60 13.11 5.04 -3.03
C GLY A 60 12.64 5.80 -4.26
N ARG A 61 11.85 5.14 -5.12
CA ARG A 61 11.24 5.77 -6.31
C ARG A 61 10.29 6.89 -5.93
N LEU A 62 9.37 6.65 -4.98
CA LEU A 62 8.43 7.67 -4.50
C LEU A 62 9.13 8.92 -3.96
N GLY A 63 10.28 8.76 -3.29
CA GLY A 63 11.02 9.89 -2.76
C GLY A 63 11.89 10.61 -3.79
N ARG A 64 12.56 9.87 -4.67
CA ARG A 64 13.56 10.42 -5.61
C ARG A 64 12.98 10.89 -6.92
N GLU A 65 12.02 10.14 -7.45
CA GLU A 65 11.51 10.32 -8.82
C GLU A 65 9.97 10.27 -8.85
N PRO A 66 9.27 11.08 -8.02
CA PRO A 66 7.81 10.98 -7.84
C PRO A 66 7.02 11.24 -9.13
N ASP A 67 7.55 12.06 -10.03
CA ASP A 67 6.89 12.45 -11.28
C ASP A 67 7.28 11.55 -12.47
N SER A 68 8.17 10.58 -12.26
CA SER A 68 8.51 9.59 -13.28
C SER A 68 7.34 8.63 -13.52
N LYS A 69 7.31 7.96 -14.68
CA LYS A 69 6.28 6.96 -14.99
C LYS A 69 6.23 5.88 -13.91
N GLU A 70 7.39 5.39 -13.49
CA GLU A 70 7.52 4.39 -12.44
C GLU A 70 7.10 4.98 -11.09
N GLY A 71 7.49 6.21 -10.76
CA GLY A 71 7.05 6.90 -9.54
C GLY A 71 5.53 7.04 -9.44
N LEU A 72 4.85 7.35 -10.55
CA LEU A 72 3.39 7.39 -10.62
C LEU A 72 2.76 6.01 -10.44
N GLN A 73 3.40 4.93 -10.90
CA GLN A 73 2.94 3.56 -10.65
C GLN A 73 3.05 3.20 -9.16
N GLU A 74 4.16 3.54 -8.51
CA GLU A 74 4.32 3.34 -7.06
C GLU A 74 3.32 4.19 -6.26
N MET A 75 3.04 5.43 -6.71
CA MET A 75 2.06 6.30 -6.08
C MET A 75 0.64 5.73 -6.23
N HIS A 76 0.31 5.19 -7.40
CA HIS A 76 -0.95 4.50 -7.61
C HIS A 76 -1.11 3.32 -6.66
N LEU A 77 -0.10 2.47 -6.52
CA LEU A 77 -0.12 1.36 -5.57
C LEU A 77 -0.29 1.84 -4.11
N LEU A 78 0.41 2.90 -3.71
CA LEU A 78 0.26 3.50 -2.38
C LEU A 78 -1.17 3.99 -2.12
N LEU A 79 -1.75 4.71 -3.07
CA LEU A 79 -3.13 5.22 -2.98
C LEU A 79 -4.16 4.08 -2.96
N LEU A 80 -3.88 3.01 -3.70
CA LEU A 80 -4.73 1.82 -3.75
C LEU A 80 -4.75 1.08 -2.40
N LEU A 81 -3.60 0.90 -1.76
CA LEU A 81 -3.52 0.37 -0.39
C LEU A 81 -4.23 1.28 0.62
N LEU A 82 -4.04 2.60 0.55
CA LEU A 82 -4.75 3.55 1.41
C LEU A 82 -6.27 3.49 1.23
N LEU A 83 -6.74 3.34 -0.01
CA LEU A 83 -8.15 3.14 -0.32
C LEU A 83 -8.68 1.86 0.33
N GLY A 84 -7.93 0.77 0.25
CA GLY A 84 -8.27 -0.50 0.89
C GLY A 84 -8.34 -0.39 2.42
N CYS A 85 -7.47 0.39 3.05
CA CYS A 85 -7.60 0.72 4.48
C CYS A 85 -8.90 1.50 4.76
N ALA A 86 -9.19 2.54 3.96
CA ALA A 86 -10.33 3.42 4.17
C ALA A 86 -11.70 2.71 4.02
N VAL A 87 -11.81 1.73 3.12
CA VAL A 87 -13.05 0.98 2.89
C VAL A 87 -13.23 -0.22 3.82
N GLN A 88 -12.19 -0.60 4.55
CA GLN A 88 -12.21 -1.71 5.52
C GLN A 88 -12.19 -1.23 6.99
N CYS A 89 -12.03 0.07 7.23
CA CYS A 89 -12.01 0.62 8.60
C CYS A 89 -13.41 0.65 9.25
N PRO A 90 -13.51 0.84 10.58
CA PRO A 90 -14.80 0.92 11.29
C PRO A 90 -15.75 1.99 10.73
N ASN A 91 -15.20 3.12 10.26
CA ASN A 91 -15.96 4.25 9.71
C ASN A 91 -16.16 4.17 8.18
N LYS A 92 -16.04 2.98 7.58
CA LYS A 92 -16.15 2.77 6.12
C LYS A 92 -17.42 3.34 5.50
N GLN A 93 -18.55 3.33 6.23
CA GLN A 93 -19.85 3.80 5.72
C GLN A 93 -19.78 5.27 5.27
N THR A 94 -19.17 6.15 6.07
CA THR A 94 -18.95 7.55 5.71
C THR A 94 -18.13 7.68 4.43
N PHE A 95 -17.11 6.85 4.25
CA PHE A 95 -16.29 6.86 3.04
C PHE A 95 -17.08 6.40 1.81
N ILE A 96 -17.87 5.33 1.94
CA ILE A 96 -18.74 4.82 0.86
C ILE A 96 -19.82 5.84 0.47
N GLU A 97 -20.42 6.54 1.44
CA GLU A 97 -21.40 7.60 1.16
C GLU A 97 -20.78 8.74 0.35
N GLN A 98 -19.54 9.12 0.64
CA GLN A 98 -18.84 10.17 -0.09
C GLN A 98 -18.51 9.74 -1.52
N ILE A 99 -18.19 8.47 -1.75
CA ILE A 99 -18.03 7.93 -3.11
C ILE A 99 -19.34 8.07 -3.89
N LYS A 100 -20.49 7.77 -3.29
CA LYS A 100 -21.80 7.85 -3.97
C LYS A 100 -22.19 9.28 -4.41
N LEU A 101 -21.54 10.31 -3.89
CA LEU A 101 -21.76 11.71 -4.29
C LEU A 101 -20.92 12.13 -5.50
N LEU A 102 -19.97 11.30 -5.95
CA LEU A 102 -19.12 11.60 -7.09
C LEU A 102 -19.86 11.38 -8.43
N PRO A 103 -19.35 11.94 -9.55
CA PRO A 103 -19.84 11.59 -10.88
C PRO A 103 -19.78 10.07 -11.12
N ILE A 104 -20.74 9.52 -11.87
CA ILE A 104 -20.90 8.08 -12.10
C ILE A 104 -19.61 7.42 -12.61
N ASP A 105 -18.89 8.05 -13.54
CA ASP A 105 -17.63 7.51 -14.07
C ASP A 105 -16.54 7.39 -12.99
N ALA A 106 -16.49 8.36 -12.08
CA ALA A 106 -15.56 8.33 -10.95
C ALA A 106 -15.98 7.26 -9.91
N GLN A 107 -17.28 7.07 -9.70
CA GLN A 107 -17.78 5.97 -8.87
C GLN A 107 -17.35 4.61 -9.42
N HIS A 108 -17.59 4.35 -10.71
CA HIS A 108 -17.19 3.09 -11.34
C HIS A 108 -15.69 2.85 -11.27
N SER A 109 -14.89 3.90 -11.51
CA SER A 109 -13.43 3.83 -11.41
C SER A 109 -12.97 3.49 -9.99
N LEU A 110 -13.55 4.14 -8.97
CA LEU A 110 -13.23 3.85 -7.58
C LEU A 110 -13.70 2.46 -7.14
N VAL A 111 -14.87 2.01 -7.56
CA VAL A 111 -15.35 0.64 -7.30
C VAL A 111 -14.39 -0.38 -7.89
N HIS A 112 -13.90 -0.16 -9.11
CA HIS A 112 -12.88 -1.01 -9.71
C HIS A 112 -11.59 -1.05 -8.85
N CYS A 113 -11.09 0.10 -8.40
CA CYS A 113 -9.93 0.16 -7.51
C CYS A 113 -10.18 -0.54 -6.15
N ILE A 114 -11.36 -0.40 -5.56
CA ILE A 114 -11.73 -1.10 -4.32
C ILE A 114 -11.63 -2.60 -4.54
N LYS A 115 -12.28 -3.14 -5.58
CA LYS A 115 -12.21 -4.57 -5.90
C LYS A 115 -10.78 -5.03 -6.15
N GLN A 116 -9.98 -4.22 -6.84
CA GLN A 116 -8.58 -4.54 -7.09
C GLN A 116 -7.80 -4.75 -5.79
N VAL A 117 -8.03 -3.95 -4.75
CA VAL A 117 -7.28 -4.08 -3.48
C VAL A 117 -7.91 -5.02 -2.48
N THR A 118 -9.24 -5.23 -2.51
CA THR A 118 -9.95 -6.07 -1.53
C THR A 118 -10.31 -7.47 -2.04
N GLU A 119 -10.35 -7.70 -3.36
CA GLU A 119 -10.84 -8.95 -3.94
C GLU A 119 -9.81 -9.67 -4.84
N SER A 120 -8.91 -8.95 -5.54
CA SER A 120 -8.06 -9.55 -6.59
C SER A 120 -7.01 -10.55 -6.12
N GLN A 121 -6.67 -10.58 -4.83
CA GLN A 121 -5.60 -11.40 -4.23
C GLN A 121 -4.19 -11.12 -4.79
N GLU A 122 -4.00 -10.22 -5.77
CA GLU A 122 -2.70 -9.93 -6.38
C GLU A 122 -1.82 -9.00 -5.52
N ILE A 123 -2.49 -8.09 -4.79
CA ILE A 123 -1.89 -7.02 -3.99
C ILE A 123 -1.96 -7.34 -2.51
N VAL A 124 -3.12 -7.83 -2.05
CA VAL A 124 -3.40 -8.18 -0.65
C VAL A 124 -4.07 -9.55 -0.63
N LEU A 125 -3.53 -10.49 0.16
CA LEU A 125 -4.12 -11.78 0.42
C LEU A 125 -4.99 -11.73 1.67
N THR A 126 -6.23 -12.18 1.56
CA THR A 126 -7.20 -12.17 2.66
C THR A 126 -7.35 -13.56 3.27
N GLN A 127 -7.37 -13.69 4.61
CA GLN A 127 -7.51 -15.00 5.27
C GLN A 127 -8.87 -15.68 5.00
N GLU A 128 -9.91 -14.92 4.67
CA GLU A 128 -11.28 -15.45 4.46
C GLU A 128 -11.49 -16.18 3.12
N THR A 129 -10.51 -16.20 2.22
CA THR A 129 -10.56 -17.05 1.03
C THR A 129 -10.24 -18.52 1.37
N GLY A 130 -11.02 -19.10 2.29
CA GLY A 130 -10.97 -20.52 2.66
C GLY A 130 -11.28 -21.48 1.50
N GLU A 131 -11.77 -20.97 0.36
CA GLU A 131 -12.08 -21.77 -0.84
C GLU A 131 -11.51 -21.19 -2.16
N GLY A 132 -10.75 -20.09 -2.14
CA GLY A 132 -10.56 -19.26 -3.35
C GLY A 132 -9.13 -19.04 -3.86
N LEU A 133 -8.09 -19.35 -3.07
CA LEU A 133 -6.72 -19.12 -3.51
C LEU A 133 -6.26 -20.21 -4.47
N SER A 134 -6.33 -19.92 -5.77
CA SER A 134 -5.77 -20.79 -6.80
C SER A 134 -4.32 -21.12 -6.48
N SER A 135 -3.97 -22.41 -6.51
CA SER A 135 -2.59 -22.85 -6.35
C SER A 135 -1.67 -22.19 -7.39
N GLU A 136 -2.18 -21.87 -8.58
CA GLU A 136 -1.42 -21.14 -9.61
C GLU A 136 -1.05 -19.72 -9.16
N LEU A 137 -1.97 -19.02 -8.49
CA LEU A 137 -1.73 -17.69 -7.94
C LEU A 137 -0.70 -17.73 -6.82
N LEU A 138 -0.83 -18.68 -5.88
CA LEU A 138 0.16 -18.86 -4.81
C LEU A 138 1.55 -19.17 -5.38
N ILE A 139 1.63 -20.05 -6.38
CA ILE A 139 2.89 -20.37 -7.05
C ILE A 139 3.44 -19.12 -7.78
N SER A 140 2.60 -18.28 -8.37
CA SER A 140 3.05 -17.05 -9.04
C SER A 140 3.65 -16.06 -8.04
N HIS A 141 3.03 -15.90 -6.87
CA HIS A 141 3.58 -15.11 -5.76
C HIS A 141 4.91 -15.68 -5.26
N ILE A 142 5.02 -16.99 -5.04
CA ILE A 142 6.27 -17.64 -4.61
C ILE A 142 7.38 -17.44 -5.65
N ARG A 143 7.08 -17.61 -6.94
CA ARG A 143 8.06 -17.36 -8.02
C ARG A 143 8.53 -15.90 -8.02
N ARG A 144 7.62 -14.95 -7.81
CA ARG A 144 7.98 -13.52 -7.69
C ARG A 144 8.90 -13.28 -6.49
N LEU A 145 8.58 -13.83 -5.32
CA LEU A 145 9.40 -13.72 -4.11
C LEU A 145 10.80 -14.32 -4.31
N ILE A 146 10.91 -15.50 -4.93
CA ILE A 146 12.19 -16.14 -5.26
C ILE A 146 13.02 -15.22 -6.16
N LYS A 147 12.42 -14.67 -7.22
CA LYS A 147 13.11 -13.74 -8.14
C LYS A 147 13.61 -12.48 -7.41
N GLN A 148 12.79 -11.91 -6.53
CA GLN A 148 13.20 -10.75 -5.72
C GLN A 148 14.37 -11.09 -4.80
N ARG A 149 14.30 -12.21 -4.07
CA ARG A 149 15.38 -12.70 -3.21
C ARG A 149 16.68 -12.85 -4.00
N ASP A 150 16.64 -13.52 -5.15
CA ASP A 150 17.83 -13.76 -5.96
C ASP A 150 18.44 -12.44 -6.47
N ASN A 151 17.60 -11.48 -6.88
CA ASN A 151 18.05 -10.14 -7.26
C ASN A 151 18.72 -9.41 -6.09
N TYR A 152 18.16 -9.46 -4.87
CA TYR A 152 18.76 -8.82 -3.70
C TYR A 152 20.09 -9.46 -3.32
N LEU A 153 20.21 -10.78 -3.39
CA LEU A 153 21.48 -11.47 -3.14
C LEU A 153 22.57 -11.04 -4.13
N GLN A 154 22.23 -10.87 -5.41
CA GLN A 154 23.18 -10.34 -6.41
C GLN A 154 23.64 -8.92 -6.10
N VAL A 155 22.74 -8.04 -5.65
CA VAL A 155 23.08 -6.68 -5.24
C VAL A 155 24.01 -6.68 -4.03
N ILE A 156 23.72 -7.51 -3.02
CA ILE A 156 24.55 -7.61 -1.81
C ILE A 156 25.97 -8.08 -2.13
N VAL A 157 26.12 -9.07 -3.03
CA VAL A 157 27.45 -9.54 -3.47
C VAL A 157 28.23 -8.41 -4.15
N ARG A 158 27.58 -7.59 -4.99
CA ARG A 158 28.21 -6.46 -5.67
C ARG A 158 28.64 -5.34 -4.73
N ILE A 159 27.90 -5.08 -3.65
CA ILE A 159 28.24 -4.04 -2.67
C ILE A 159 29.43 -4.46 -1.79
N LYS A 160 29.65 -5.77 -1.62
CA LYS A 160 30.73 -6.33 -0.80
C LYS A 160 32.02 -6.62 -1.58
N ALA A 161 32.00 -6.52 -2.90
CA ALA A 161 33.14 -6.69 -3.79
C ALA A 161 33.82 -5.34 -4.06
#